data_AF-A0A0D2B8C8-F1
#
_entry.id   AF-A0A0D2B8C8-F1
#
_cell.length_a   1.000
_cell.length_b   1.000
_cell.length_c   1.000
_cell.angle_alpha   90.00
_cell.angle_beta   90.00
_cell.angle_gamma   90.00
#
_symmetry.space_group_name_H-M   'P 1'
#
loop_
_entity.id
_entity.type
_entity.pdbx_description
1 polymer ?
#
loop_
_entity_poly.entity_id
_entity_poly.type
_entity_poly.pdbx_seq_one_letter_code
_entity_poly.pdbx_strand_id
1 'polypeptide(L)'
;MPNSPSLSSNFSQEGVYQEHEPKKYMNEKYAKCSVKGNFLTLAAQPKNVELGEWLAHQLVEMNRLLTAMIQVIQETDSNTGMPLCNEVGCPTMSAGRLTYTWLENGRPAKIPAPSYIVRVQRWIVGKIHDEKTFPTTPPPSIANTGFASGDVDSTPNSAQTPIAAGPTNLNQSLTTLAGTQDEWIGKSSGFPQHYHQDVKSIIKQMFRCYAHLYHNHWDNPFWHINRHLELNSCFVHFITVAMYYDLLPKKDMEPLQGLIDIFISQGVVPKEAVQQHVS
;
A
#
# COMPACT_ATOMS: atom_id res chain seq x y z
N MET A 1 -7.54 2.44 -19.78
CA MET A 1 -6.83 3.02 -18.62
C MET A 1 -5.40 2.52 -18.67
N PRO A 2 -4.36 3.37 -18.69
CA PRO A 2 -2.99 2.86 -18.84
C PRO A 2 -2.55 2.20 -17.52
N ASN A 3 -2.03 0.98 -17.64
CA ASN A 3 -1.37 0.25 -16.56
C ASN A 3 -0.27 1.11 -15.92
N SER A 4 0.03 0.88 -14.63
CA SER A 4 1.05 1.60 -13.85
C SER A 4 2.34 1.82 -14.67
N PRO A 5 2.92 3.05 -14.67
CA PRO A 5 4.02 3.43 -15.54
C PRO A 5 5.38 2.92 -15.07
N SER A 6 5.46 1.68 -14.58
CA SER A 6 6.76 1.04 -14.36
C SER A 6 6.70 -0.42 -14.80
N LEU A 7 7.41 -0.73 -15.87
CA LEU A 7 7.64 -2.09 -16.31
C LEU A 7 8.55 -2.82 -15.31
N SER A 8 8.42 -4.14 -15.28
CA SER A 8 9.33 -5.07 -14.60
C SER A 8 10.77 -4.68 -14.90
N SER A 9 11.57 -4.45 -13.85
CA SER A 9 12.98 -4.08 -13.94
C SER A 9 13.78 -5.17 -14.64
N ASN A 10 14.36 -4.85 -15.80
CA ASN A 10 15.45 -5.63 -16.36
C ASN A 10 16.71 -5.33 -15.55
N PHE A 11 17.33 -6.40 -15.05
CA PHE A 11 18.58 -6.38 -14.31
C PHE A 11 19.67 -5.76 -15.20
N SER A 12 20.28 -4.65 -14.77
CA SER A 12 21.48 -4.10 -15.40
C SER A 12 22.51 -3.92 -14.31
N GLN A 13 23.45 -4.86 -14.25
CA GLN A 13 24.53 -4.87 -13.27
C GLN A 13 25.71 -4.10 -13.85
N GLU A 14 25.92 -2.86 -13.41
CA GLU A 14 27.20 -2.15 -13.58
C GLU A 14 27.55 -1.37 -12.31
N GLY A 15 28.72 -1.70 -11.74
CA GLY A 15 29.31 -1.02 -10.59
C GLY A 15 30.38 -1.88 -9.90
N VAL A 16 31.59 -1.34 -9.76
CA VAL A 16 32.72 -1.93 -9.03
C VAL A 16 32.40 -1.96 -7.53
N TYR A 17 32.52 -3.14 -6.90
CA TYR A 17 32.19 -3.35 -5.49
C TYR A 17 33.27 -2.81 -4.55
N GLN A 18 32.91 -1.85 -3.70
CA GLN A 18 33.52 -1.72 -2.37
C GLN A 18 32.62 -2.46 -1.39
N GLU A 19 33.15 -3.51 -0.77
CA GLU A 19 32.49 -4.29 0.28
C GLU A 19 32.40 -3.41 1.54
N HIS A 20 31.41 -2.52 1.56
CA HIS A 20 31.10 -1.69 2.71
C HIS A 20 30.52 -2.56 3.82
N GLU A 21 30.90 -2.23 5.06
CA GLU A 21 30.36 -2.76 6.31
C GLU A 21 28.86 -3.10 6.20
N PRO A 22 28.39 -4.26 6.73
CA PRO A 22 27.00 -4.66 6.61
C PRO A 22 26.09 -3.55 7.10
N LYS A 23 25.13 -3.15 6.25
CA LYS A 23 24.26 -2.00 6.51
C LYS A 23 23.57 -2.16 7.86
N LYS A 24 23.63 -1.12 8.71
CA LYS A 24 23.20 -1.21 10.12
C LYS A 24 21.76 -1.67 10.31
N TYR A 25 20.85 -1.35 9.39
CA TYR A 25 19.46 -1.81 9.48
C TYR A 25 19.30 -3.32 9.29
N MET A 26 20.27 -4.00 8.67
CA MET A 26 20.29 -5.47 8.52
C MET A 26 20.82 -6.16 9.78
N ASN A 27 21.13 -5.44 10.85
CA ASN A 27 21.54 -6.02 12.12
C ASN A 27 20.35 -6.05 13.08
N GLU A 28 20.05 -7.24 13.62
CA GLU A 28 18.93 -7.51 14.52
C GLU A 28 18.84 -6.55 15.71
N LYS A 29 19.99 -6.05 16.19
CA LYS A 29 20.05 -5.09 17.31
C LYS A 29 19.29 -3.79 17.02
N TYR A 30 19.25 -3.38 15.76
CA TYR A 30 18.65 -2.12 15.31
C TYR A 30 17.30 -2.29 14.63
N ALA A 31 16.90 -3.53 14.34
CA ALA A 31 15.58 -3.90 13.81
C ALA A 31 14.51 -3.93 14.93
N LYS A 32 14.30 -2.81 15.63
CA LYS A 32 13.29 -2.69 16.69
C LYS A 32 12.18 -1.73 16.29
N CYS A 33 10.95 -2.02 16.68
CA CYS A 33 9.81 -1.11 16.48
C CYS A 33 9.62 -0.19 17.68
N SER A 34 9.16 1.04 17.42
CA SER A 34 8.70 1.95 18.47
C SER A 34 7.40 1.47 19.13
N VAL A 35 6.54 0.77 18.38
CA VAL A 35 5.25 0.26 18.87
C VAL A 35 5.41 -1.13 19.45
N LYS A 36 4.78 -1.35 20.60
CA LYS A 36 4.62 -2.66 21.24
C LYS A 36 3.20 -3.15 20.96
N GLY A 37 3.05 -4.23 20.20
CA GLY A 37 1.74 -4.78 19.86
C GLY A 37 1.82 -5.84 18.77
N ASN A 38 0.74 -6.60 18.61
CA ASN A 38 0.62 -7.56 17.52
C ASN A 38 0.11 -6.82 16.28
N PHE A 39 0.98 -6.63 15.27
CA PHE A 39 0.61 -5.95 14.02
C PHE A 39 -0.53 -6.65 13.27
N LEU A 40 -0.81 -7.93 13.55
CA LEU A 40 -1.95 -8.64 12.98
C LEU A 40 -3.27 -7.99 13.36
N THR A 41 -3.40 -7.44 14.57
CA THR A 41 -4.66 -6.80 15.00
C THR A 41 -4.94 -5.52 14.22
N LEU A 42 -3.91 -4.90 13.63
CA LEU A 42 -4.02 -3.73 12.75
C LEU A 42 -4.20 -4.12 11.28
N ALA A 43 -3.88 -5.36 10.91
CA ALA A 43 -3.98 -5.85 9.54
C ALA A 43 -5.28 -6.63 9.28
N ALA A 44 -5.81 -7.31 10.30
CA ALA A 44 -6.97 -8.18 10.15
C ALA A 44 -8.25 -7.38 9.86
N GLN A 45 -8.96 -7.80 8.83
CA GLN A 45 -10.26 -7.26 8.43
C GLN A 45 -11.29 -7.39 9.55
N PRO A 46 -11.97 -6.31 9.96
CA PRO A 46 -13.07 -6.39 10.91
C PRO A 46 -14.25 -7.21 10.38
N LYS A 47 -15.00 -7.84 11.29
CA LYS A 47 -16.22 -8.59 10.92
C LYS A 47 -17.22 -7.65 10.23
N ASN A 48 -17.85 -8.14 9.17
CA ASN A 48 -18.89 -7.44 8.39
C ASN A 48 -18.41 -6.23 7.57
N VAL A 49 -17.11 -5.94 7.53
CA VAL A 49 -16.55 -4.95 6.59
C VAL A 49 -16.20 -5.66 5.29
N GLU A 50 -16.53 -5.09 4.13
CA GLU A 50 -16.13 -5.67 2.84
C GLU A 50 -14.61 -5.57 2.65
N LEU A 51 -14.00 -6.57 1.98
CA LEU A 51 -12.56 -6.58 1.75
C LEU A 51 -12.09 -5.39 0.91
N GLY A 52 -12.88 -4.94 -0.07
CA GLY A 52 -12.54 -3.79 -0.90
C GLY A 52 -12.37 -2.51 -0.08
N GLU A 53 -13.34 -2.21 0.78
CA GLU A 53 -13.32 -1.09 1.73
C GLU A 53 -12.15 -1.19 2.71
N TRP A 54 -11.92 -2.37 3.27
CA TRP A 54 -10.81 -2.57 4.18
C TRP A 54 -9.46 -2.30 3.51
N LEU A 55 -9.25 -2.83 2.29
CA LEU A 55 -8.02 -2.56 1.52
C LEU A 55 -7.88 -1.07 1.18
N ALA A 56 -8.97 -0.37 0.89
CA ALA A 56 -8.94 1.07 0.62
C ALA A 56 -8.48 1.84 1.85
N HIS A 57 -9.08 1.55 3.01
CA HIS A 57 -8.69 2.12 4.29
C HIS A 57 -7.20 1.87 4.59
N GLN A 58 -6.74 0.62 4.46
CA GLN A 58 -5.34 0.28 4.71
C GLN A 58 -4.39 1.02 3.77
N LEU A 59 -4.74 1.16 2.48
CA LEU A 59 -3.93 1.92 1.53
C LEU A 59 -3.79 3.40 1.90
N VAL A 60 -4.90 4.05 2.25
CA VAL A 60 -4.90 5.47 2.65
C VAL A 60 -4.02 5.67 3.88
N GLU A 61 -4.17 4.79 4.88
CA GLU A 61 -3.40 4.87 6.12
C GLU A 61 -1.90 4.60 5.88
N MET A 62 -1.55 3.54 5.15
CA MET A 62 -0.16 3.26 4.80
C MET A 62 0.47 4.39 3.97
N ASN A 63 -0.29 5.02 3.07
CA ASN A 63 0.18 6.16 2.28
C ASN A 63 0.46 7.38 3.16
N ARG A 64 -0.41 7.64 4.16
CA ARG A 64 -0.21 8.69 5.16
C ARG A 64 1.08 8.45 5.97
N LEU A 65 1.29 7.22 6.45
CA LEU A 65 2.49 6.84 7.21
C LEU A 65 3.77 6.95 6.37
N LEU A 66 3.75 6.44 5.13
CA LEU A 66 4.89 6.55 4.22
C LEU A 66 5.20 8.02 3.88
N THR A 67 4.17 8.84 3.67
CA THR A 67 4.36 10.27 3.37
C THR A 67 5.09 10.98 4.51
N ALA A 68 4.75 10.68 5.77
CA ALA A 68 5.47 11.23 6.93
C ALA A 68 6.95 10.82 6.94
N MET A 69 7.28 9.57 6.58
CA MET A 69 8.67 9.13 6.47
C MET A 69 9.41 9.79 5.31
N ILE A 70 8.73 10.01 4.17
CA ILE A 70 9.31 10.71 3.02
C ILE A 70 9.59 12.19 3.35
N GLN A 71 8.73 12.86 4.11
CA GLN A 71 8.95 14.24 4.52
C GLN A 71 10.28 14.42 5.27
N VAL A 72 10.69 13.44 6.06
CA VAL A 72 11.99 13.46 6.77
C VAL A 72 13.16 13.63 5.80
N ILE A 73 13.15 12.96 4.65
CA ILE A 73 14.24 13.05 3.67
C ILE A 73 14.06 14.23 2.70
N GLN A 74 12.88 14.84 2.65
CA GLN A 74 12.61 16.05 1.87
C GLN A 74 12.98 17.33 2.63
N GLU A 75 13.22 17.24 3.94
CA GLU A 75 13.66 18.37 4.76
C GLU A 75 14.97 18.97 4.24
N THR A 76 15.07 20.30 4.29
CA THR A 76 16.24 21.02 3.77
C THR A 76 17.32 21.09 4.84
N ASP A 77 18.50 20.60 4.51
CA ASP A 77 19.66 20.74 5.39
C ASP A 77 20.09 22.21 5.46
N SER A 78 20.08 22.77 6.67
CA SER A 78 20.42 24.17 6.92
C SER A 78 21.85 24.53 6.52
N ASN A 79 22.76 23.55 6.45
CA ASN A 79 24.16 23.79 6.10
C ASN A 79 24.37 23.87 4.58
N THR A 80 23.65 23.04 3.82
CA THR A 80 23.83 22.92 2.36
C THR A 80 22.75 23.65 1.57
N GLY A 81 21.61 23.97 2.19
CA GLY A 81 20.43 24.55 1.53
C GLY A 81 19.73 23.58 0.58
N MET A 82 20.07 22.29 0.60
CA MET A 82 19.49 21.25 -0.24
C MET A 82 18.69 20.24 0.57
N PRO A 83 17.65 19.60 -0.01
CA PRO A 83 16.97 18.48 0.62
C PRO A 83 17.94 17.34 0.97
N LEU A 84 17.69 16.64 2.08
CA LEU A 84 18.51 15.50 2.51
C LEU A 84 18.59 14.39 1.46
N CYS A 85 17.49 14.14 0.75
CA CYS A 85 17.46 13.38 -0.50
C CYS A 85 17.48 14.33 -1.70
N ASN A 86 18.63 14.43 -2.37
CA ASN A 86 18.84 15.30 -3.53
C ASN A 86 19.46 14.54 -4.71
N GLU A 87 19.54 15.18 -5.87
CA GLU A 87 20.03 14.54 -7.10
C GLU A 87 21.53 14.23 -7.08
N VAL A 88 22.30 14.91 -6.23
CA VAL A 88 23.74 14.66 -6.07
C VAL A 88 23.97 13.39 -5.26
N GLY A 89 23.28 13.26 -4.12
CA GLY A 89 23.36 12.08 -3.26
C GLY A 89 22.60 10.87 -3.80
N CYS A 90 21.51 11.11 -4.54
CA CYS A 90 20.63 10.06 -5.06
C CYS A 90 20.30 10.31 -6.55
N PRO A 91 21.29 10.18 -7.46
CA PRO A 91 21.14 10.46 -8.90
C PRO A 91 20.21 9.47 -9.61
N THR A 92 19.93 8.33 -8.99
CA THR A 92 18.94 7.35 -9.47
C THR A 92 18.11 6.81 -8.31
N MET A 93 16.86 6.45 -8.56
CA MET A 93 16.02 5.75 -7.60
C MET A 93 16.53 4.31 -7.40
N SER A 94 17.30 4.06 -6.35
CA SER A 94 17.94 2.78 -6.09
C SER A 94 17.67 2.22 -4.70
N ALA A 95 17.76 0.89 -4.59
CA ALA A 95 17.79 0.14 -3.35
C ALA A 95 18.92 -0.90 -3.43
N GLY A 96 20.11 -0.52 -2.96
CA GLY A 96 21.29 -1.39 -3.03
C GLY A 96 21.74 -1.54 -4.48
N ARG A 97 21.70 -2.78 -4.99
CA ARG A 97 22.09 -3.08 -6.38
C ARG A 97 20.95 -2.85 -7.37
N LEU A 98 19.72 -2.72 -6.89
CA LEU A 98 18.55 -2.55 -7.74
C LEU A 98 18.33 -1.07 -8.08
N THR A 99 18.12 -0.77 -9.35
CA THR A 99 17.69 0.56 -9.82
C THR A 99 16.28 0.47 -10.35
N TYR A 100 15.40 1.35 -9.87
CA TYR A 100 14.03 1.46 -10.32
C TYR A 100 13.93 2.49 -11.45
N THR A 101 13.18 2.11 -12.49
CA THR A 101 12.89 2.99 -13.63
C THR A 101 11.46 3.50 -13.58
N TRP A 102 11.24 4.69 -14.10
CA TRP A 102 9.91 5.28 -14.29
C TRP A 102 9.64 5.46 -15.79
N LEU A 103 8.39 5.32 -16.25
CA LEU A 103 8.07 5.65 -17.63
C LEU A 103 8.04 7.18 -17.81
N GLU A 104 8.90 7.67 -18.68
CA GLU A 104 8.91 9.05 -19.16
C GLU A 104 8.62 9.03 -20.66
N ASN A 105 7.57 9.72 -21.09
CA ASN A 105 7.10 9.70 -22.48
C ASN A 105 6.89 8.27 -23.03
N GLY A 106 6.40 7.35 -22.17
CA GLY A 106 6.15 5.95 -22.51
C GLY A 106 7.38 5.05 -22.54
N ARG A 107 8.59 5.56 -22.23
CA ARG A 107 9.83 4.78 -22.21
C ARG A 107 10.40 4.68 -20.79
N PRO A 108 10.92 3.51 -20.37
CA PRO A 108 11.60 3.39 -19.09
C PRO A 108 12.84 4.29 -19.03
N ALA A 109 12.90 5.17 -18.03
CA ALA A 109 14.02 6.06 -17.77
C ALA A 109 14.49 5.91 -16.33
N LYS A 110 15.82 5.98 -16.15
CA LYS A 110 16.43 6.14 -14.82
C LYS A 110 16.36 7.62 -14.47
N ILE A 111 15.59 7.94 -13.44
CA ILE A 111 15.43 9.32 -12.95
C ILE A 111 15.97 9.43 -11.52
N PRO A 112 16.36 10.64 -11.08
CA PRO A 112 16.79 10.87 -9.70
C PRO A 112 15.75 10.42 -8.68
N ALA A 113 16.22 9.91 -7.54
CA ALA A 113 15.34 9.42 -6.47
C ALA A 113 14.32 10.48 -5.98
N PRO A 114 14.69 11.75 -5.70
CA PRO A 114 13.71 12.73 -5.25
C PRO A 114 12.61 12.96 -6.30
N SER A 115 12.99 13.05 -7.58
CA SER A 115 12.06 13.17 -8.70
C SER A 115 11.14 11.94 -8.85
N TYR A 116 11.67 10.74 -8.64
CA TYR A 116 10.88 9.49 -8.63
C TYR A 116 9.85 9.50 -7.51
N ILE A 117 10.27 9.81 -6.28
CA ILE A 117 9.40 9.80 -5.10
C ILE A 117 8.24 10.79 -5.27
N VAL A 118 8.51 12.00 -5.76
CA VAL A 118 7.45 12.99 -6.02
C VAL A 118 6.46 12.48 -7.08
N ARG A 119 6.93 11.82 -8.14
CA ARG A 119 6.05 11.21 -9.16
C ARG A 119 5.20 10.08 -8.55
N VAL A 120 5.77 9.25 -7.68
CA VAL A 120 5.04 8.21 -6.96
C VAL A 120 3.97 8.82 -6.05
N GLN A 121 4.31 9.80 -5.21
CA GLN A 121 3.35 10.47 -4.32
C GLN A 121 2.18 11.06 -5.10
N ARG A 122 2.46 11.80 -6.19
CA ARG A 122 1.41 12.37 -7.06
C ARG A 122 0.56 11.28 -7.71
N TRP A 123 1.17 10.19 -8.18
CA TRP A 123 0.45 9.09 -8.82
C TRP A 123 -0.45 8.34 -7.84
N ILE A 124 0.03 8.02 -6.63
CA ILE A 124 -0.75 7.36 -5.59
C ILE A 124 -1.91 8.25 -5.13
N VAL A 125 -1.64 9.53 -4.83
CA VAL A 125 -2.67 10.49 -4.43
C VAL A 125 -3.72 10.64 -5.52
N GLY A 126 -3.31 10.76 -6.78
CA GLY A 126 -4.23 10.84 -7.93
C GLY A 126 -5.09 9.59 -8.10
N LYS A 127 -4.57 8.40 -7.75
CA LYS A 127 -5.34 7.15 -7.74
C LYS A 127 -6.33 7.09 -6.59
N ILE A 128 -5.90 7.42 -5.37
CA ILE A 128 -6.74 7.37 -4.15
C ILE A 128 -7.90 8.37 -4.21
N HIS A 129 -7.70 9.53 -4.84
CA HIS A 129 -8.74 10.56 -4.98
C HIS A 129 -9.62 10.40 -6.23
N ASP A 130 -9.31 9.44 -7.11
CA ASP A 130 -10.13 9.15 -8.27
C ASP A 130 -11.36 8.33 -7.85
N GLU A 131 -12.53 8.96 -7.81
CA GLU A 131 -13.81 8.33 -7.43
C GLU A 131 -14.15 7.10 -8.29
N LYS A 132 -13.59 6.99 -9.51
CA LYS A 132 -13.79 5.79 -10.35
C LYS A 132 -12.97 4.60 -9.89
N THR A 133 -11.84 4.84 -9.21
CA THR A 133 -10.95 3.81 -8.68
C THR A 133 -11.27 3.54 -7.21
N PHE A 134 -11.54 4.58 -6.43
CA PHE A 134 -11.88 4.55 -5.00
C PHE A 134 -13.20 5.32 -4.78
N PRO A 135 -14.36 4.67 -4.93
CA PRO A 135 -15.65 5.30 -4.68
C PRO A 135 -15.78 5.70 -3.21
N THR A 136 -16.34 6.88 -2.97
CA THR A 136 -16.63 7.42 -1.63
C THR A 136 -18.12 7.50 -1.34
N THR A 137 -18.95 7.37 -2.38
CA THR A 137 -20.40 7.38 -2.27
C THR A 137 -20.91 6.00 -1.85
N PRO A 138 -21.85 5.92 -0.89
CA PRO A 138 -22.43 4.64 -0.51
C PRO A 138 -23.16 4.01 -1.71
N PRO A 139 -23.14 2.66 -1.83
CA PRO A 139 -23.84 1.98 -2.90
C PRO A 139 -25.35 2.30 -2.89
N PRO A 140 -26.03 2.30 -4.06
CA PRO A 140 -27.42 2.73 -4.18
C PRO A 140 -28.40 1.98 -3.26
N SER A 141 -28.09 0.73 -2.91
CA SER A 141 -28.87 -0.09 -1.98
C SER A 141 -28.87 0.46 -0.54
N ILE A 142 -27.83 1.18 -0.14
CA ILE A 142 -27.68 1.81 1.19
C ILE A 142 -28.09 3.29 1.14
N ALA A 143 -27.89 3.97 0.00
CA ALA A 143 -28.34 5.36 -0.18
C ALA A 143 -29.87 5.52 0.02
N ASN A 144 -30.65 4.48 -0.29
CA ASN A 144 -32.10 4.45 -0.08
C ASN A 144 -32.53 4.05 1.35
N THR A 145 -31.62 3.53 2.17
CA THR A 145 -31.86 3.37 3.61
C THR A 145 -31.44 4.65 4.30
N GLY A 146 -32.27 5.68 4.19
CA GLY A 146 -32.03 6.94 4.90
C GLY A 146 -31.82 6.66 6.38
N PHE A 147 -30.63 6.99 6.90
CA PHE A 147 -30.49 7.22 8.33
C PHE A 147 -31.45 8.38 8.63
N ALA A 148 -32.52 8.09 9.37
CA ALA A 148 -33.36 9.13 9.92
C ALA A 148 -32.51 9.94 10.89
N SER A 149 -31.82 10.96 10.39
CA SER A 149 -31.46 12.10 11.21
C SER A 149 -32.76 12.61 11.81
N GLY A 150 -32.80 12.69 13.14
CA GLY A 150 -34.00 12.94 13.94
C GLY A 150 -34.58 14.34 13.82
N ASP A 151 -34.84 14.79 12.59
CA ASP A 151 -35.54 16.03 12.29
C ASP A 151 -37.02 15.70 12.11
N VAL A 152 -37.77 15.88 13.19
CA VAL A 152 -39.23 15.76 13.25
C VAL A 152 -39.89 16.98 12.60
N ASP A 153 -39.81 17.11 11.28
CA ASP A 153 -40.79 17.92 10.54
C ASP A 153 -40.78 17.63 9.03
N SER A 154 -41.52 16.61 8.57
CA SER A 154 -42.33 16.67 7.34
C SER A 154 -43.08 15.37 7.07
N THR A 155 -44.28 15.54 6.51
CA THR A 155 -45.39 14.62 6.31
C THR A 155 -45.08 13.34 5.52
N PRO A 156 -45.69 12.18 5.86
CA PRO A 156 -45.52 10.94 5.11
C PRO A 156 -46.44 10.91 3.90
N ASN A 157 -45.89 10.95 2.69
CA ASN A 157 -46.67 10.66 1.48
C ASN A 157 -45.82 9.93 0.43
N SER A 158 -45.69 8.62 0.58
CA SER A 158 -45.51 7.67 -0.53
C SER A 158 -45.54 6.24 0.00
N ALA A 159 -46.73 5.67 0.13
CA ALA A 159 -46.90 4.22 0.20
C ALA A 159 -46.56 3.65 -1.18
N GLN A 160 -45.34 3.14 -1.36
CA GLN A 160 -45.03 2.23 -2.47
C GLN A 160 -45.54 0.84 -2.11
N THR A 161 -46.42 0.31 -2.94
CA THR A 161 -46.88 -1.08 -2.91
C THR A 161 -45.68 -2.04 -3.05
N PRO A 162 -45.62 -3.16 -2.29
CA PRO A 162 -44.56 -4.14 -2.49
C PRO A 162 -44.68 -4.77 -3.89
N ILE A 163 -43.59 -4.75 -4.64
CA ILE A 163 -43.47 -5.47 -5.91
C ILE A 163 -43.55 -6.97 -5.59
N ALA A 164 -44.52 -7.68 -6.18
CA ALA A 164 -44.64 -9.12 -6.03
C ALA A 164 -43.37 -9.81 -6.55
N ALA A 165 -42.72 -10.62 -5.70
CA ALA A 165 -41.66 -11.51 -6.13
C ALA A 165 -42.22 -12.47 -7.19
N GLY A 166 -41.53 -12.57 -8.33
CA GLY A 166 -41.85 -13.56 -9.37
C GLY A 166 -41.79 -15.00 -8.83
N PRO A 167 -42.34 -15.98 -9.59
CA PRO A 167 -42.48 -17.35 -9.09
C PRO A 167 -41.11 -17.96 -8.78
N THR A 168 -40.82 -18.15 -7.49
CA THR A 168 -39.66 -18.91 -7.02
C THR A 168 -40.04 -20.39 -6.96
N ASN A 169 -39.27 -21.24 -7.64
CA ASN A 169 -39.49 -22.67 -7.63
C ASN A 169 -38.68 -23.28 -6.47
N LEU A 170 -39.35 -24.03 -5.58
CA LEU A 170 -38.79 -24.51 -4.31
C LEU A 170 -37.57 -25.45 -4.46
N ASN A 171 -37.30 -25.92 -5.68
CA ASN A 171 -36.21 -26.84 -6.02
C ASN A 171 -35.00 -26.18 -6.72
N GLN A 172 -34.93 -24.85 -6.82
CA GLN A 172 -33.73 -24.21 -7.36
C GLN A 172 -32.60 -24.20 -6.33
N SER A 173 -31.43 -24.72 -6.70
CA SER A 173 -30.24 -24.68 -5.85
C SER A 173 -29.84 -23.22 -5.56
N LEU A 174 -29.36 -22.94 -4.34
CA LEU A 174 -28.89 -21.60 -3.96
C LEU A 174 -27.79 -21.09 -4.92
N THR A 175 -27.03 -22.01 -5.51
CA THR A 175 -25.99 -21.78 -6.51
C THR A 175 -26.52 -21.28 -7.86
N THR A 176 -27.79 -21.56 -8.21
CA THR A 176 -28.42 -21.06 -9.45
C THR A 176 -29.13 -19.72 -9.27
N LEU A 177 -29.42 -19.29 -8.03
CA LEU A 177 -29.91 -17.94 -7.72
C LEU A 177 -28.76 -16.94 -7.51
N ALA A 178 -27.64 -17.42 -6.97
CA ALA A 178 -26.40 -16.67 -6.87
C ALA A 178 -25.64 -16.77 -8.20
N GLY A 179 -25.96 -15.90 -9.16
CA GLY A 179 -25.32 -15.90 -10.48
C GLY A 179 -23.79 -15.97 -10.41
N THR A 180 -23.23 -17.13 -10.71
CA THR A 180 -21.80 -17.31 -10.96
C THR A 180 -21.47 -16.67 -12.31
N GLN A 181 -21.00 -15.43 -12.32
CA GLN A 181 -20.02 -14.86 -13.25
C GLN A 181 -19.77 -13.38 -12.88
N ASP A 182 -18.51 -13.02 -12.67
CA ASP A 182 -18.00 -11.70 -12.29
C ASP A 182 -18.19 -11.24 -10.84
N GLU A 183 -17.78 -12.05 -9.86
CA GLU A 183 -17.52 -11.54 -8.50
C GLU A 183 -16.04 -11.08 -8.40
N TRP A 184 -15.81 -9.83 -7.97
CA TRP A 184 -14.48 -9.28 -7.73
C TRP A 184 -14.43 -8.50 -6.41
N ILE A 185 -13.23 -8.28 -5.88
CA ILE A 185 -13.03 -7.58 -4.60
C ILE A 185 -13.55 -6.14 -4.69
N GLY A 186 -14.47 -5.76 -3.80
CA GLY A 186 -15.02 -4.41 -3.76
C GLY A 186 -16.30 -4.22 -4.59
N LYS A 187 -16.84 -5.28 -5.22
CA LYS A 187 -18.02 -5.16 -6.09
C LYS A 187 -19.24 -4.59 -5.37
N SER A 188 -19.51 -4.99 -4.12
CA SER A 188 -20.69 -4.50 -3.39
C SER A 188 -20.58 -3.03 -2.99
N SER A 189 -19.36 -2.54 -2.79
CA SER A 189 -19.08 -1.12 -2.52
C SER A 189 -18.79 -0.30 -3.79
N GLY A 190 -18.97 -0.88 -4.98
CA GLY A 190 -18.87 -0.16 -6.25
C GLY A 190 -17.45 0.03 -6.77
N PHE A 191 -16.44 -0.65 -6.19
CA PHE A 191 -15.08 -0.62 -6.73
C PHE A 191 -15.03 -1.27 -8.13
N PRO A 192 -14.16 -0.78 -9.04
CA PRO A 192 -14.06 -1.33 -10.39
C PRO A 192 -13.39 -2.71 -10.40
N GLN A 193 -13.60 -3.49 -11.46
CA GLN A 193 -13.03 -4.85 -11.60
C GLN A 193 -11.50 -4.90 -11.53
N HIS A 194 -10.82 -3.83 -11.94
CA HIS A 194 -9.35 -3.72 -11.90
C HIS A 194 -8.81 -3.19 -10.55
N TYR A 195 -9.68 -2.91 -9.57
CA TYR A 195 -9.33 -2.33 -8.28
C TYR A 195 -8.20 -3.09 -7.58
N HIS A 196 -8.30 -4.41 -7.47
CA HIS A 196 -7.27 -5.21 -6.79
C HIS A 196 -5.89 -5.11 -7.47
N GLN A 197 -5.85 -4.97 -8.80
CA GLN A 197 -4.60 -4.78 -9.53
C GLN A 197 -4.00 -3.37 -9.30
N ASP A 198 -4.86 -2.36 -9.15
CA ASP A 198 -4.44 -1.01 -8.77
C ASP A 198 -3.89 -0.98 -7.34
N VAL A 199 -4.55 -1.66 -6.39
CA VAL A 199 -4.05 -1.85 -5.01
C VAL A 199 -2.65 -2.46 -5.02
N LYS A 200 -2.45 -3.57 -5.73
CA LYS A 200 -1.13 -4.23 -5.89
C LYS A 200 -0.09 -3.29 -6.50
N SER A 201 -0.49 -2.46 -7.46
CA SER A 201 0.40 -1.49 -8.11
C SER A 201 0.80 -0.36 -7.16
N ILE A 202 -0.12 0.13 -6.32
CA ILE A 202 0.15 1.15 -5.30
C ILE A 202 1.13 0.60 -4.25
N ILE A 203 0.83 -0.57 -3.67
CA ILE A 203 1.70 -1.25 -2.68
C ILE A 203 3.11 -1.41 -3.23
N LYS A 204 3.26 -1.82 -4.49
CA LYS A 204 4.56 -1.97 -5.13
C LYS A 204 5.35 -0.67 -5.17
N GLN A 205 4.72 0.45 -5.54
CA GLN A 205 5.43 1.74 -5.56
C GLN A 205 5.80 2.21 -4.15
N MET A 206 4.92 1.99 -3.17
CA MET A 206 5.20 2.30 -1.76
C MET A 206 6.40 1.50 -1.23
N PHE A 207 6.49 0.21 -1.57
CA PHE A 207 7.63 -0.63 -1.19
C PHE A 207 8.95 -0.09 -1.75
N ARG A 208 8.97 0.38 -3.02
CA ARG A 208 10.18 0.98 -3.61
C ARG A 208 10.64 2.22 -2.85
N CYS A 209 9.71 3.04 -2.37
CA CYS A 209 10.04 4.17 -1.51
C CYS A 209 10.66 3.69 -0.19
N TYR A 210 10.07 2.72 0.50
CA TYR A 210 10.68 2.14 1.71
C TYR A 210 12.08 1.58 1.45
N ALA A 211 12.25 0.79 0.38
CA ALA A 211 13.54 0.22 0.00
C ALA A 211 14.61 1.31 -0.19
N HIS A 212 14.25 2.42 -0.84
CA HIS A 212 15.14 3.56 -0.98
C HIS A 212 15.49 4.21 0.38
N LEU A 213 14.50 4.42 1.26
CA LEU A 213 14.71 4.99 2.61
C LEU A 213 15.70 4.15 3.42
N TYR A 214 15.51 2.82 3.47
CA TYR A 214 16.42 1.94 4.21
C TYR A 214 17.81 1.90 3.59
N HIS A 215 17.93 1.81 2.27
CA HIS A 215 19.23 1.63 1.63
C HIS A 215 20.09 2.89 1.63
N ASN A 216 19.50 4.07 1.49
CA ASN A 216 20.25 5.31 1.25
C ASN A 216 20.11 6.33 2.39
N HIS A 217 19.05 6.22 3.21
CA HIS A 217 18.74 7.23 4.21
C HIS A 217 18.65 6.71 5.65
N TRP A 218 18.93 5.42 5.88
CA TRP A 218 18.91 4.83 7.22
C TRP A 218 19.86 5.53 8.19
N ASP A 219 21.14 5.63 7.84
CA ASP A 219 22.12 6.30 8.71
C ASP A 219 21.83 7.80 8.78
N ASN A 220 21.74 8.48 7.64
CA ASN A 220 21.37 9.89 7.55
C ASN A 220 20.08 10.06 6.72
N PRO A 221 18.96 10.54 7.29
CA PRO A 221 18.83 11.12 8.64
C PRO A 221 18.35 10.16 9.72
N PHE A 222 17.67 9.05 9.39
CA PHE A 222 16.79 8.33 10.34
C PHE A 222 17.50 7.87 11.62
N TRP A 223 18.73 7.40 11.52
CA TRP A 223 19.54 7.02 12.68
C TRP A 223 19.96 8.25 13.48
N HIS A 224 20.54 9.26 12.83
CA HIS A 224 21.05 10.47 13.50
C HIS A 224 19.98 11.28 14.23
N ILE A 225 18.75 11.31 13.70
CA ILE A 225 17.63 12.00 14.35
C ILE A 225 16.79 11.07 15.26
N ASN A 226 17.24 9.83 15.46
CA ASN A 226 16.58 8.82 16.29
C ASN A 226 15.12 8.51 15.87
N ARG A 227 14.85 8.49 14.55
CA ARG A 227 13.53 8.17 13.95
C ARG A 227 13.46 6.79 13.29
N HIS A 228 14.53 6.00 13.40
CA HIS A 228 14.63 4.67 12.80
C HIS A 228 13.60 3.68 13.39
N LEU A 229 13.19 3.84 14.65
CA LEU A 229 12.18 2.98 15.27
C LEU A 229 10.78 3.22 14.69
N GLU A 230 10.44 4.45 14.36
CA GLU A 230 9.18 4.83 13.70
C GLU A 230 9.17 4.34 12.24
N LEU A 231 10.30 4.45 11.53
CA LEU A 231 10.46 3.87 10.20
C LEU A 231 10.22 2.35 10.22
N ASN A 232 10.81 1.65 11.19
CA ASN A 232 10.59 0.22 11.40
C ASN A 232 9.12 -0.09 11.67
N SER A 233 8.47 0.61 12.61
CA SER A 233 7.05 0.39 12.93
C SER A 233 6.14 0.57 11.71
N CYS A 234 6.35 1.63 10.92
CA CYS A 234 5.57 1.88 9.71
C CYS A 234 5.79 0.80 8.66
N PHE A 235 7.06 0.39 8.45
CA PHE A 235 7.40 -0.65 7.49
C PHE A 235 6.88 -2.03 7.90
N VAL A 236 6.94 -2.38 9.19
CA VAL A 236 6.39 -3.65 9.71
C VAL A 236 4.88 -3.71 9.51
N HIS A 237 4.16 -2.62 9.80
CA HIS A 237 2.72 -2.56 9.52
C HIS A 237 2.46 -2.76 8.02
N PHE A 238 3.18 -2.03 7.17
CA PHE A 238 3.07 -2.13 5.72
C PHE A 238 3.31 -3.56 5.20
N ILE A 239 4.43 -4.18 5.59
CA ILE A 239 4.78 -5.52 5.09
C ILE A 239 3.85 -6.60 5.65
N THR A 240 3.37 -6.44 6.89
CA THR A 240 2.37 -7.35 7.47
C THR A 240 1.10 -7.35 6.64
N VAL A 241 0.56 -6.17 6.30
CA VAL A 241 -0.64 -6.04 5.44
C VAL A 241 -0.36 -6.58 4.03
N ALA A 242 0.79 -6.24 3.45
CA ALA A 242 1.16 -6.67 2.10
C ALA A 242 1.30 -8.19 1.97
N MET A 243 1.83 -8.86 3.00
CA MET A 243 1.95 -10.33 3.04
C MET A 243 0.59 -10.99 3.36
N TYR A 244 -0.14 -10.47 4.36
CA TYR A 244 -1.43 -11.04 4.77
C TYR A 244 -2.45 -11.08 3.62
N TYR A 245 -2.53 -10.02 2.81
CA TYR A 245 -3.45 -9.95 1.66
C TYR A 245 -2.83 -10.31 0.29
N ASP A 246 -1.63 -10.88 0.28
CA ASP A 246 -0.87 -11.21 -0.94
C ASP A 246 -0.81 -10.05 -1.96
N LEU A 247 -0.48 -8.85 -1.49
CA LEU A 247 -0.48 -7.62 -2.31
C LEU A 247 0.87 -7.35 -2.98
N LEU A 248 1.94 -7.99 -2.53
CA LEU A 248 3.30 -7.78 -3.03
C LEU A 248 3.96 -9.13 -3.29
N PRO A 249 4.38 -9.45 -4.54
CA PRO A 249 5.06 -10.70 -4.83
C PRO A 249 6.42 -10.79 -4.13
N LYS A 250 6.81 -12.00 -3.69
CA LYS A 250 8.13 -12.26 -3.05
C LYS A 250 9.32 -11.73 -3.84
N LYS A 251 9.30 -11.88 -5.17
CA LYS A 251 10.36 -11.36 -6.06
C LYS A 251 10.55 -9.84 -5.95
N ASP A 252 9.47 -9.11 -5.69
CA ASP A 252 9.50 -7.65 -5.59
C ASP A 252 9.96 -7.22 -4.17
N MET A 253 9.95 -8.12 -3.18
CA MET A 253 10.44 -7.91 -1.81
C MET A 253 11.96 -8.07 -1.66
N GLU A 254 12.64 -8.66 -2.64
CA GLU A 254 14.07 -9.01 -2.61
C GLU A 254 15.00 -7.92 -2.02
N PRO A 255 14.84 -6.62 -2.36
CA PRO A 255 15.73 -5.58 -1.83
C PRO A 255 15.75 -5.47 -0.30
N LEU A 256 14.64 -5.77 0.36
CA LEU A 256 14.51 -5.73 1.82
C LEU A 256 14.31 -7.11 2.44
N GLN A 257 14.52 -8.20 1.69
CA GLN A 257 14.23 -9.55 2.16
C GLN A 257 14.94 -9.88 3.48
N GLY A 258 16.24 -9.55 3.58
CA GLY A 258 16.99 -9.79 4.82
C GLY A 258 16.43 -9.07 6.05
N LEU A 259 15.89 -7.86 5.88
CA LEU A 259 15.24 -7.12 6.96
C LEU A 259 13.88 -7.74 7.32
N ILE A 260 13.12 -8.17 6.32
CA ILE A 260 11.84 -8.85 6.51
C ILE A 260 12.05 -10.15 7.29
N ASP A 261 13.07 -10.93 6.92
CA ASP A 261 13.42 -12.19 7.59
C ASP A 261 13.78 -11.97 9.07
N ILE A 262 14.47 -10.87 9.39
CA ILE A 262 14.76 -10.46 10.77
C ILE A 262 13.46 -10.14 11.53
N PHE A 263 12.54 -9.37 10.93
CA PHE A 263 11.28 -9.08 11.61
C PHE A 263 10.40 -10.32 11.81
N ILE A 264 10.48 -11.30 10.90
CA ILE A 264 9.83 -12.60 11.05
C ILE A 264 10.50 -13.42 12.16
N SER A 265 11.84 -13.48 12.20
CA SER A 265 12.59 -14.23 13.21
C SER A 265 12.34 -13.72 14.62
N GLN A 266 12.18 -12.40 14.77
CA GLN A 266 11.85 -11.74 16.03
C GLN A 266 10.36 -11.85 16.42
N GLY A 267 9.51 -12.40 15.54
CA GLY A 267 8.06 -12.49 15.77
C GLY A 267 7.32 -11.14 15.74
N VAL A 268 7.98 -10.10 15.20
CA VAL A 268 7.40 -8.76 15.02
C VAL A 268 6.43 -8.77 13.84
N VAL A 269 6.78 -9.46 12.77
CA VAL A 269 5.84 -9.82 11.70
C VAL A 269 5.13 -11.13 12.10
N PRO A 270 3.79 -11.13 12.22
CA PRO A 270 3.01 -12.30 12.60
C PRO A 270 3.16 -13.44 11.59
N LYS A 271 3.25 -14.69 12.07
CA LYS A 271 3.39 -15.87 11.21
C LYS A 271 2.17 -16.11 10.32
N GLU A 272 1.00 -15.68 10.78
CA GLU A 272 -0.28 -15.75 10.08
C GLU A 272 -0.23 -14.96 8.76
N ALA A 273 0.41 -13.79 8.77
CA ALA A 273 0.62 -13.00 7.56
C ALA A 273 1.56 -13.70 6.57
N VAL A 274 2.55 -14.44 7.07
CA VAL A 274 3.48 -15.22 6.23
C VAL A 274 2.79 -16.42 5.59
N GLN A 275 1.90 -17.09 6.33
CA GLN A 275 1.19 -18.29 5.85
C GLN A 275 0.21 -17.98 4.72
N GLN A 276 -0.51 -16.85 4.79
CA GLN A 276 -1.43 -16.43 3.73
C GLN A 276 -0.69 -16.04 2.43
N HIS A 277 0.57 -15.65 2.51
CA HIS A 277 1.42 -15.30 1.36
C HIS A 277 2.05 -16.51 0.63
N VAL A 278 1.79 -17.74 1.08
CA VAL A 278 2.34 -18.98 0.49
C VAL A 278 1.27 -19.77 -0.29
N SER A 279 0.01 -19.34 -0.26
CA SER A 279 -1.13 -20.03 -0.90
C SER A 279 -1.42 -19.52 -2.31
#